data_AF-A0A949CLF5-F1
#
_entry.id   AF-A0A949CLF5-F1
#
_cell.length_a   1.000
_cell.length_b   1.000
_cell.length_c   1.000
_cell.angle_alpha   90.00
_cell.angle_beta   90.00
_cell.angle_gamma   90.00
#
_symmetry.space_group_name_H-M   'P 1'
#
loop_
_entity.id
_entity.type
_entity.pdbx_description
1 polymer ?
#
loop_
_entity_poly.entity_id
_entity_poly.type
_entity_poly.pdbx_seq_one_letter_code
_entity_poly.pdbx_strand_id
1 'polypeptide(L)' 'NFQDMQSRKQPGLFLAGEILDLDGPIGGFNFQAAWSTGHAAGLAV' A
#
# COMPACT_ATOMS: atom_id res chain seq x y z
N ASN A 1 0.14 9.15 0.84
CA ASN A 1 0.18 9.36 2.29
C ASN A 1 0.35 7.97 2.89
N PHE A 2 1.25 7.79 3.86
CA PHE A 2 1.56 6.45 4.38
C PHE A 2 0.53 5.93 5.38
N GLN A 3 -0.37 6.78 5.89
CA GLN A 3 -1.44 6.33 6.80
C GLN A 3 -2.59 5.64 6.04
N ASP A 4 -2.93 6.14 4.86
CA ASP A 4 -4.14 5.79 4.11
C ASP A 4 -3.86 5.30 2.69
N MET A 5 -2.59 5.28 2.27
CA MET A 5 -2.14 4.96 0.91
C MET A 5 -2.71 5.88 -0.21
N GLN A 6 -3.26 7.04 0.13
CA GLN A 6 -3.81 7.97 -0.88
C GLN A 6 -2.70 8.69 -1.65
N SER A 7 -2.88 8.86 -2.96
CA SER A 7 -2.00 9.67 -3.80
C SER A 7 -2.01 11.13 -3.35
N ARG A 8 -0.81 11.70 -3.17
CA ARG A 8 -0.66 13.13 -2.85
C ARG A 8 -0.97 14.06 -4.03
N LYS A 9 -1.02 13.52 -5.25
CA LYS A 9 -1.21 14.29 -6.48
C LYS A 9 -2.62 14.18 -7.05
N GLN A 10 -3.34 13.11 -6.70
CA GLN A 10 -4.70 12.87 -7.19
C GLN A 10 -5.59 12.39 -6.04
N PRO A 11 -6.46 13.26 -5.50
CA PRO A 11 -7.44 12.86 -4.49
C PRO A 11 -8.32 11.72 -4.99
N GLY A 12 -8.64 10.77 -4.10
CA GLY A 12 -9.46 9.59 -4.42
C GLY A 12 -8.72 8.45 -5.13
N LEU A 13 -7.45 8.64 -5.53
CA LEU A 13 -6.61 7.56 -6.03
C LEU A 13 -5.80 6.94 -4.89
N PHE A 14 -5.91 5.61 -4.73
CA PHE A 14 -5.18 4.84 -3.72
C PHE A 14 -4.33 3.76 -4.40
N LEU A 15 -3.15 3.50 -3.86
CA LEU A 15 -2.18 2.55 -4.41
C LEU A 15 -1.69 1.62 -3.30
N ALA A 16 -1.71 0.32 -3.52
CA ALA A 16 -1.31 -0.67 -2.52
C ALA A 16 -0.63 -1.88 -3.16
N GLY A 17 0.14 -2.62 -2.38
CA GLY A 17 0.89 -3.78 -2.84
C GLY A 17 2.06 -3.45 -3.75
N GLU A 18 2.40 -4.39 -4.63
CA GLU A 18 3.65 -4.42 -5.40
C GLU A 18 3.75 -3.31 -6.47
N ILE A 19 2.67 -2.55 -6.71
CA ILE A 19 2.75 -1.34 -7.56
C ILE A 19 3.51 -0.19 -6.87
N LEU A 20 3.66 -0.27 -5.54
CA LEU A 20 4.45 0.66 -4.76
C LEU A 20 5.94 0.32 -4.87
N ASP A 21 6.79 1.33 -4.73
CA ASP A 21 8.24 1.18 -4.66
C ASP A 21 8.65 0.61 -3.27
N LEU A 22 8.28 -0.65 -3.05
CA LEU A 22 8.49 -1.41 -1.82
C LEU A 22 8.90 -2.82 -2.22
N ASP A 23 10.05 -3.27 -1.76
CA ASP A 23 10.54 -4.63 -1.99
C ASP A 23 11.13 -5.20 -0.71
N GLY A 24 10.78 -6.45 -0.43
CA GLY A 24 11.16 -7.18 0.78
C GLY A 24 11.97 -8.44 0.44
N PRO A 25 12.75 -8.97 1.40
CA PRO A 25 13.43 -10.25 1.22
C PRO A 25 12.44 -11.39 0.91
N ILE A 26 12.95 -12.47 0.31
CA ILE A 26 12.18 -13.73 0.24
C ILE A 26 11.79 -14.21 1.64
N GLY A 27 10.65 -14.89 1.76
CA GLY A 27 10.10 -15.32 3.06
C GLY A 27 8.80 -14.62 3.47
N GLY A 28 8.07 -14.05 2.51
CA GLY A 28 6.71 -13.55 2.73
C GLY A 28 6.60 -12.07 3.09
N PHE A 29 7.69 -11.31 3.09
CA PHE A 29 7.66 -9.87 3.37
C PHE A 29 6.85 -9.09 2.33
N ASN A 30 6.93 -9.45 1.04
CA ASN A 30 6.10 -8.83 0.00
C ASN A 30 4.60 -9.13 0.18
N PHE A 31 4.25 -10.32 0.67
CA PHE A 31 2.86 -10.59 1.07
C PHE A 31 2.45 -9.71 2.25
N GLN A 32 3.27 -9.63 3.30
CA GLN A 32 2.98 -8.78 4.44
C GLN A 32 2.80 -7.30 4.02
N ALA A 33 3.64 -6.79 3.13
CA ALA A 33 3.53 -5.45 2.57
C ALA A 33 2.23 -5.27 1.77
N ALA A 34 1.87 -6.22 0.92
CA ALA A 34 0.62 -6.20 0.16
C ALA A 34 -0.62 -6.19 1.06
N TRP A 35 -0.65 -7.04 2.09
CA TRP A 35 -1.78 -7.09 3.04
C TRP A 35 -1.89 -5.81 3.86
N SER A 36 -0.77 -5.32 4.40
CA SER A 36 -0.77 -4.14 5.27
C SER A 36 -1.17 -2.87 4.50
N THR A 37 -0.62 -2.66 3.31
CA THR A 37 -0.94 -1.49 2.47
C THR A 37 -2.36 -1.58 1.91
N GLY A 38 -2.81 -2.77 1.49
CA GLY A 38 -4.19 -2.98 1.03
C GLY A 38 -5.21 -2.71 2.14
N HIS A 39 -4.95 -3.15 3.37
CA HIS A 39 -5.80 -2.86 4.52
C HIS A 39 -5.87 -1.36 4.82
N ALA A 40 -4.72 -0.67 4.84
CA ALA A 40 -4.68 0.78 5.07
C ALA A 40 -5.45 1.56 3.99
N ALA A 41 -5.30 1.19 2.70
CA ALA A 41 -6.04 1.78 1.59
C ALA A 41 -7.54 1.53 1.70
N GLY A 42 -7.96 0.32 2.10
CA GLY A 42 -9.36 -0.06 2.21
C GLY A 42 -10.10 0.60 3.37
N LEU A 43 -9.41 0.94 4.47
CA LEU A 43 -9.99 1.65 5.63
C LEU A 43 -10.02 3.17 5.47
N ALA A 44 -9.38 3.72 4.43
CA ALA A 44 -9.34 5.15 4.18
C ALA A 44 -10.66 5.73 3.63
N VAL A 45 -11.62 4.85 3.29
CA VAL A 45 -12.92 5.18 2.70
C VAL A 45 -14.00 5.29 3.78
#